data_AF-A0A9P5NGX6-F1
#
_entry.id   AF-A0A9P5NGX6-F1
#
_cell.length_a   1.000
_cell.length_b   1.000
_cell.length_c   1.000
_cell.angle_alpha   90.00
_cell.angle_beta   90.00
_cell.angle_gamma   90.00
#
_symmetry.space_group_name_H-M   'P 1'
#
loop_
_entity.id
_entity.type
_entity.pdbx_description
1 polymer ?
#
loop_
_entity_poly.entity_id
_entity_poly.type
_entity_poly.pdbx_seq_one_letter_code
_entity_poly.pdbx_strand_id
1 'polypeptide(L)'
;MMNLEEFKFTPENPSYPTFAHPPTPQSYRSLSFKQGIDMRDEIDGKQCCIVCGTTLSLRHAHILPPEDVAGHFIWLKLKETQEIPQWVQGVEEEPRNGLSLCATHHVAFDNYQFYIRYVPSPLDRFILINISTHPDLAQFHGKAIFLNPAHHIVPFPQLLYIHEYSARAQYASLDSPAISSTVVYPNWLRFSGGAFARVVR
;
A
#
# COMPACT_ATOMS: atom_id res chain seq x y z
N MET A 1 -21.05 11.33 2.93
CA MET A 1 -21.01 10.29 3.98
C MET A 1 -21.33 8.96 3.32
N MET A 2 -20.34 8.07 3.21
CA MET A 2 -20.57 6.71 2.71
C MET A 2 -21.35 5.93 3.77
N ASN A 3 -22.41 5.23 3.38
CA ASN A 3 -23.19 4.40 4.28
C ASN A 3 -22.43 3.09 4.54
N LEU A 4 -21.86 2.95 5.74
CA LEU A 4 -20.99 1.83 6.11
C LEU A 4 -21.74 0.49 6.28
N GLU A 5 -23.08 0.49 6.32
CA GLU A 5 -23.88 -0.74 6.41
C GLU A 5 -23.91 -1.55 5.09
N GLU A 6 -23.52 -0.95 3.98
CA GLU A 6 -23.38 -1.64 2.68
C GLU A 6 -22.01 -2.28 2.48
N PHE A 7 -21.09 -2.17 3.44
CA PHE A 7 -19.78 -2.84 3.41
C PHE A 7 -19.91 -4.34 3.76
N LYS A 8 -20.82 -5.03 3.07
CA LYS A 8 -20.81 -6.49 3.02
C LYS A 8 -19.78 -6.89 1.98
N PHE A 9 -18.70 -7.51 2.43
CA PHE A 9 -17.88 -8.38 1.57
C PHE A 9 -18.81 -9.47 1.04
N THR A 10 -19.45 -9.25 -0.11
CA THR A 10 -20.19 -10.31 -0.79
C THR A 10 -19.14 -11.20 -1.48
N PRO A 11 -19.24 -12.54 -1.38
CA PRO A 11 -18.30 -13.47 -2.00
C PRO A 11 -18.29 -13.43 -3.55
N GLU A 12 -19.09 -12.55 -4.15
CA GLU A 12 -19.40 -12.52 -5.58
C GLU A 12 -18.50 -11.56 -6.37
N ASN A 13 -17.65 -10.80 -5.67
CA ASN A 13 -16.60 -10.02 -6.30
C ASN A 13 -15.47 -11.00 -6.69
N PRO A 14 -15.00 -11.04 -7.97
CA PRO A 14 -14.01 -12.01 -8.45
C PRO A 14 -12.90 -12.13 -7.42
N SER A 15 -12.80 -13.33 -6.83
CA SER A 15 -11.96 -13.68 -5.69
C SER A 15 -10.66 -12.88 -5.74
N TYR A 16 -10.60 -11.80 -4.96
CA TYR A 16 -9.37 -11.02 -4.86
C TYR A 16 -8.27 -11.99 -4.47
N PRO A 17 -7.11 -11.97 -5.14
CA PRO A 17 -6.06 -12.92 -4.85
C PRO A 17 -5.70 -12.82 -3.38
N THR A 18 -5.74 -13.96 -2.68
CA THR A 18 -5.33 -14.06 -1.29
C THR A 18 -3.83 -13.78 -1.22
N PHE A 19 -3.48 -12.57 -0.79
CA PHE A 19 -2.12 -12.28 -0.37
C PHE A 19 -1.90 -12.91 1.00
N ALA A 20 -1.11 -13.99 1.04
CA ALA A 20 -0.69 -14.58 2.29
C ALA A 20 0.29 -13.63 2.97
N HIS A 21 -0.18 -12.87 3.96
CA HIS A 21 0.69 -11.97 4.71
C HIS A 21 1.81 -12.79 5.39
N PRO A 22 3.10 -12.41 5.21
CA PRO A 22 4.21 -13.14 5.82
C PRO A 22 4.05 -13.20 7.35
N PRO A 23 4.46 -14.31 8.01
CA PRO A 23 4.41 -14.39 9.46
C PRO A 23 5.28 -13.29 10.07
N THR A 24 4.74 -12.54 11.03
CA THR A 24 5.47 -11.45 11.70
C THR A 24 6.20 -11.97 12.94
N PRO A 25 7.54 -11.94 13.00
CA PRO A 25 8.31 -12.35 14.16
C PRO A 25 8.01 -11.48 15.38
N GLN A 26 8.22 -12.02 16.58
CA GLN A 26 7.93 -11.30 17.84
C GLN A 26 8.68 -9.97 17.94
N SER A 27 9.92 -9.91 17.44
CA SER A 27 10.77 -8.71 17.44
C SER A 27 10.17 -7.53 16.64
N TYR A 28 9.30 -7.81 15.68
CA TYR A 28 8.67 -6.77 14.86
C TYR A 28 7.39 -6.21 15.49
N ARG A 29 6.81 -6.89 16.49
CA ARG A 29 5.51 -6.52 17.08
C ARG A 29 5.57 -5.31 17.99
N SER A 30 6.76 -4.94 18.46
CA SER A 30 7.00 -3.80 19.36
C SER A 30 7.60 -2.59 18.64
N LEU A 31 7.74 -2.64 17.32
CA LEU A 31 8.21 -1.50 16.55
C LEU A 31 7.15 -0.40 16.62
N SER A 32 7.59 0.86 16.74
CA SER A 32 6.69 1.99 16.54
C SER A 32 6.35 2.15 15.05
N PHE A 33 5.28 2.89 14.77
CA PHE A 33 4.86 3.24 13.41
C PHE A 33 6.03 3.68 12.52
N LYS A 34 6.76 4.71 12.98
CA LYS A 34 7.90 5.26 12.26
C LYS A 34 9.03 4.25 12.08
N GLN A 35 9.41 3.52 13.15
CA GLN A 35 10.51 2.56 13.10
C GLN A 35 10.24 1.43 12.12
N GLY A 36 9.01 0.89 12.12
CA GLY A 36 8.64 -0.19 11.21
C GLY A 36 8.66 0.26 9.75
N ILE A 37 8.10 1.43 9.45
CA ILE A 37 8.09 1.94 8.07
C ILE A 37 9.51 2.28 7.61
N ASP A 38 10.29 2.97 8.44
CA ASP A 38 11.67 3.36 8.13
C ASP A 38 12.55 2.16 7.80
N MET A 39 12.38 1.05 8.52
CA MET A 39 13.11 -0.20 8.30
C MET A 39 12.64 -0.93 7.03
N ARG A 40 11.33 -0.91 6.74
CA ARG A 40 10.76 -1.59 5.56
C ARG A 40 11.06 -0.84 4.27
N ASP A 41 10.93 0.48 4.29
CA ASP A 41 10.98 1.36 3.11
C ASP A 41 12.38 1.94 2.92
N GLU A 42 13.39 1.13 3.22
CA GLU A 42 14.82 1.43 3.10
C GLU A 42 15.42 0.75 1.85
N ILE A 43 16.21 1.51 1.10
CA ILE A 43 17.05 0.99 0.02
C ILE A 43 18.49 1.38 0.26
N ASP A 44 19.38 0.38 0.27
CA ASP A 44 20.83 0.56 0.41
C ASP A 44 21.18 1.45 1.63
N GLY A 45 20.51 1.22 2.78
CA GLY A 45 20.73 2.00 4.00
C GLY A 45 20.05 3.36 4.03
N LYS A 46 19.18 3.68 3.06
CA LYS A 46 18.52 4.99 2.96
C LYS A 46 17.01 4.85 2.81
N GLN A 47 16.28 5.52 3.68
CA GLN A 47 14.84 5.68 3.53
C GLN A 47 14.52 6.33 2.20
N CYS A 48 13.46 5.86 1.55
CA CYS A 48 13.04 6.39 0.26
C CYS A 48 11.52 6.46 0.16
N CYS A 49 11.04 7.23 -0.81
CA CYS A 49 9.66 7.16 -1.25
C CYS A 49 9.47 5.88 -2.05
N ILE A 50 8.50 5.05 -1.65
CA ILE A 50 8.25 3.77 -2.32
C ILE A 50 7.86 3.91 -3.81
N VAL A 51 7.36 5.08 -4.23
CA VAL A 51 6.90 5.33 -5.61
C VAL A 51 8.01 5.83 -6.54
N CYS A 52 8.87 6.73 -6.06
CA CYS A 52 9.87 7.39 -6.92
C CYS A 52 11.32 7.29 -6.44
N GLY A 53 11.58 6.65 -5.30
CA GLY A 53 12.93 6.42 -4.79
C GLY A 53 13.65 7.66 -4.25
N THR A 54 13.02 8.85 -4.28
CA THR A 54 13.61 10.05 -3.66
C THR A 54 13.82 9.83 -2.17
N THR A 55 14.88 10.41 -1.62
CA THR A 55 15.20 10.35 -0.18
C THR A 55 14.93 11.69 0.52
N LEU A 56 14.29 12.63 -0.18
CA LEU A 56 14.05 13.99 0.30
C LEU A 56 12.60 14.16 0.75
N SER A 57 12.43 14.90 1.85
CA SER A 57 11.10 15.29 2.38
C SER A 57 10.14 14.12 2.54
N LEU A 58 10.66 13.01 3.07
CA LEU A 58 9.87 11.81 3.35
C LEU A 58 8.91 12.05 4.50
N ARG A 59 7.72 11.49 4.35
CA ARG A 59 6.61 11.51 5.30
C ARG A 59 6.01 10.12 5.36
N HIS A 60 5.42 9.80 6.51
CA HIS A 60 4.74 8.54 6.74
C HIS A 60 3.24 8.76 6.57
N ALA A 61 2.67 8.24 5.48
CA ALA A 61 1.24 8.27 5.25
C ALA A 61 0.57 7.06 5.91
N HIS A 62 -0.62 7.24 6.46
CA HIS A 62 -1.48 6.15 6.89
C HIS A 62 -2.36 5.69 5.73
N ILE A 63 -2.48 4.38 5.51
CA ILE A 63 -3.36 3.79 4.48
C ILE A 63 -4.82 3.95 4.90
N LEU A 64 -5.09 3.64 6.17
CA LEU A 64 -6.35 3.95 6.84
C LEU A 64 -6.11 5.15 7.78
N PRO A 65 -6.68 6.33 7.48
CA PRO A 65 -6.42 7.55 8.24
C PRO A 65 -6.89 7.40 9.69
N PRO A 66 -6.01 7.59 10.70
CA PRO A 66 -6.40 7.50 12.11
C PRO A 66 -7.25 8.70 12.57
N GLU A 67 -7.18 9.85 11.91
CA GLU A 67 -7.97 11.03 12.27
C GLU A 67 -9.46 10.92 11.93
N ASP A 68 -9.83 9.92 11.12
CA ASP A 68 -11.22 9.63 10.77
C ASP A 68 -11.81 8.57 11.72
N VAL A 69 -12.95 8.87 12.34
CA VAL A 69 -13.72 7.92 13.16
C VAL A 69 -14.02 6.64 12.38
N ALA A 70 -14.25 6.74 11.07
CA ALA A 70 -14.43 5.58 10.21
C ALA A 70 -13.17 4.71 10.16
N GLY A 71 -11.98 5.30 10.21
CA GLY A 71 -10.70 4.59 10.26
C GLY A 71 -10.58 3.69 11.49
N HIS A 72 -10.84 4.21 12.69
CA HIS A 72 -10.84 3.38 13.90
C HIS A 72 -11.89 2.28 13.85
N PHE A 73 -13.10 2.58 13.37
CA PHE A 73 -14.17 1.59 13.26
C PHE A 73 -13.79 0.45 12.31
N ILE A 74 -13.28 0.79 11.12
CA ILE A 74 -12.79 -0.17 10.13
C ILE A 74 -11.66 -1.02 10.73
N TRP A 75 -10.70 -0.41 11.43
CA TRP A 75 -9.61 -1.14 12.07
C TRP A 75 -10.10 -2.19 13.07
N LEU A 76 -11.03 -1.80 13.94
CA LEU A 76 -11.66 -2.72 14.90
C LEU A 76 -12.43 -3.83 14.19
N LYS A 77 -13.12 -3.50 13.10
CA LYS A 77 -13.85 -4.50 12.31
C LYS A 77 -12.93 -5.53 11.68
N LEU A 78 -11.83 -5.08 11.08
CA LEU A 78 -10.81 -5.96 10.49
C LEU A 78 -10.19 -6.90 11.53
N LYS A 79 -9.98 -6.43 12.76
CA LYS A 79 -9.57 -7.29 13.88
C LYS A 79 -10.66 -8.32 14.19
N GLU A 80 -11.89 -7.88 14.43
CA GLU A 80 -13.03 -8.73 14.80
C GLU A 80 -13.24 -9.86 13.79
N THR A 81 -13.15 -9.55 12.49
CA THR A 81 -13.30 -10.51 11.40
C THR A 81 -12.03 -11.31 11.10
N GLN A 82 -10.95 -11.09 11.87
CA GLN A 82 -9.64 -11.76 11.71
C GLN A 82 -8.96 -11.52 10.36
N GLU A 83 -9.37 -10.47 9.65
CA GLU A 83 -8.72 -10.00 8.43
C GLU A 83 -7.33 -9.41 8.73
N ILE A 84 -7.16 -8.86 9.94
CA ILE A 84 -5.86 -8.53 10.53
C ILE A 84 -5.72 -9.20 11.90
N PRO A 85 -4.50 -9.51 12.36
CA PRO A 85 -4.32 -10.21 13.63
C PRO A 85 -4.81 -9.38 14.84
N GLN A 86 -5.40 -10.02 15.84
CA GLN A 86 -5.91 -9.33 17.04
C GLN A 86 -4.81 -8.60 17.84
N TRP A 87 -3.59 -9.14 17.85
CA TRP A 87 -2.46 -8.64 18.63
C TRP A 87 -1.81 -7.37 18.08
N VAL A 88 -2.18 -6.93 16.87
CA VAL A 88 -1.58 -5.72 16.26
C VAL A 88 -1.92 -4.48 17.06
N GLN A 89 -1.13 -3.42 16.90
CA GLN A 89 -1.34 -2.16 17.63
C GLN A 89 -2.60 -1.41 17.15
N GLY A 90 -2.85 -0.22 17.69
CA GLY A 90 -3.90 0.66 17.18
C GLY A 90 -3.62 1.14 15.75
N VAL A 91 -4.64 1.68 15.09
CA VAL A 91 -4.57 2.18 13.70
C VAL A 91 -3.47 3.23 13.52
N GLU A 92 -3.18 4.02 14.56
CA GLU A 92 -2.17 5.08 14.57
C GLU A 92 -0.73 4.53 14.61
N GLU A 93 -0.54 3.45 15.36
CA GLU A 93 0.77 2.95 15.78
C GLU A 93 1.29 1.82 14.89
N GLU A 94 0.38 1.10 14.21
CA GLU A 94 0.75 -0.11 13.48
C GLU A 94 1.49 0.22 12.17
N PRO A 95 2.78 -0.13 12.03
CA PRO A 95 3.57 0.19 10.83
C PRO A 95 3.04 -0.44 9.53
N ARG A 96 2.27 -1.52 9.61
CA ARG A 96 1.58 -2.12 8.44
C ARG A 96 0.39 -1.29 7.95
N ASN A 97 -0.03 -0.27 8.69
CA ASN A 97 -0.94 0.77 8.22
C ASN A 97 -0.20 1.97 7.59
N GLY A 98 1.12 1.92 7.46
CA GLY A 98 1.90 3.09 7.02
C GLY A 98 2.70 2.86 5.73
N LEU A 99 3.02 3.95 5.03
CA LEU A 99 3.87 4.00 3.83
C LEU A 99 4.84 5.19 3.88
N SER A 100 6.08 5.02 3.41
CA SER A 100 7.02 6.12 3.20
C SER A 100 6.81 6.77 1.84
N LEU A 101 6.41 8.04 1.83
CA LEU A 101 6.13 8.83 0.63
C LEU A 101 6.84 10.19 0.68
N CYS A 102 7.26 10.71 -0.47
CA CYS A 102 7.67 12.11 -0.56
C CYS A 102 6.43 13.02 -0.50
N ALA A 103 6.63 14.31 -0.21
CA ALA A 103 5.53 15.27 -0.07
C ALA A 103 4.50 15.23 -1.22
N THR A 104 4.95 15.14 -2.48
CA THR A 104 4.06 15.07 -3.64
C THR A 104 3.23 13.79 -3.66
N HIS A 105 3.85 12.62 -3.48
CA HIS A 105 3.11 11.35 -3.50
C HIS A 105 2.23 11.18 -2.27
N HIS A 106 2.62 11.74 -1.13
CA HIS A 106 1.79 11.74 0.08
C HIS A 106 0.48 12.49 -0.16
N VAL A 107 0.55 13.72 -0.67
CA VAL A 107 -0.64 14.52 -0.99
C VAL A 107 -1.51 13.82 -2.05
N ALA A 108 -0.89 13.21 -3.06
CA ALA A 108 -1.64 12.46 -4.08
C ALA A 108 -2.32 11.21 -3.51
N PHE A 109 -1.69 10.53 -2.55
CA PHE A 109 -2.22 9.34 -1.88
C PHE A 109 -3.42 9.68 -0.98
N ASP A 110 -3.31 10.74 -0.18
CA ASP A 110 -4.38 11.21 0.71
C ASP A 110 -5.61 11.69 -0.08
N ASN A 111 -5.40 12.25 -1.27
CA ASN A 111 -6.48 12.68 -2.17
C ASN A 111 -7.01 11.55 -3.07
N TYR A 112 -6.60 10.30 -2.83
CA TYR A 112 -6.99 9.12 -3.61
C TYR A 112 -6.69 9.22 -5.12
N GLN A 113 -5.70 10.03 -5.52
CA GLN A 113 -5.36 10.23 -6.93
C GLN A 113 -4.75 8.98 -7.58
N PHE A 114 -4.19 8.09 -6.76
CA PHE A 114 -3.78 6.75 -7.12
C PHE A 114 -4.08 5.78 -5.97
N TYR A 115 -4.06 4.49 -6.26
CA TYR A 115 -4.03 3.44 -5.25
C TYR A 115 -2.91 2.44 -5.57
N ILE A 116 -2.59 1.60 -4.58
CA ILE A 116 -1.57 0.56 -4.70
C ILE A 116 -2.29 -0.79 -4.77
N ARG A 117 -1.94 -1.60 -5.78
CA ARG A 117 -2.48 -2.96 -5.94
C ARG A 117 -1.36 -3.99 -5.86
N TYR A 118 -1.58 -5.05 -5.09
CA TYR A 118 -0.78 -6.26 -5.17
C TYR A 118 -1.18 -7.10 -6.39
N VAL A 119 -0.20 -7.48 -7.20
CA VAL A 119 -0.37 -8.40 -8.33
C VAL A 119 0.31 -9.73 -7.98
N PRO A 120 -0.45 -10.84 -7.90
CA PRO A 120 0.08 -12.14 -7.47
C PRO A 120 1.03 -12.75 -8.50
N SER A 121 1.44 -14.00 -8.23
CA SER A 121 2.28 -14.82 -9.13
C SER A 121 1.77 -14.80 -10.59
N PRO A 122 2.66 -14.70 -11.59
CA PRO A 122 4.13 -14.76 -11.49
C PRO A 122 4.81 -13.43 -11.16
N LEU A 123 4.05 -12.34 -11.05
CA LEU A 123 4.62 -11.01 -10.86
C LEU A 123 5.08 -10.82 -9.42
N ASP A 124 4.19 -11.10 -8.46
CA ASP A 124 4.43 -10.95 -7.02
C ASP A 124 4.96 -9.55 -6.68
N ARG A 125 4.22 -8.50 -7.07
CA ARG A 125 4.65 -7.10 -6.90
C ARG A 125 3.48 -6.20 -6.52
N PHE A 126 3.79 -5.12 -5.83
CA PHE A 126 2.88 -3.98 -5.72
C PHE A 126 3.09 -3.04 -6.91
N ILE A 127 1.99 -2.55 -7.47
CA ILE A 127 1.98 -1.56 -8.55
C ILE A 127 1.16 -0.34 -8.18
N LEU A 128 1.52 0.82 -8.73
CA LEU A 128 0.74 2.04 -8.61
C LEU A 128 -0.28 2.14 -9.74
N ILE A 129 -1.54 2.40 -9.43
CA ILE A 129 -2.59 2.69 -10.41
C ILE A 129 -3.01 4.15 -10.29
N ASN A 130 -2.60 4.97 -11.25
CA ASN A 130 -3.10 6.33 -11.43
C ASN A 130 -4.57 6.28 -11.87
N ILE A 131 -5.50 6.44 -10.94
CA ILE A 131 -6.95 6.44 -11.22
C ILE A 131 -7.47 7.82 -11.61
N SER A 132 -6.87 8.88 -11.06
CA SER A 132 -7.25 10.25 -11.35
C SER A 132 -6.87 10.73 -12.74
N THR A 133 -6.08 9.95 -13.49
CA THR A 133 -5.44 10.35 -14.76
C THR A 133 -4.50 11.56 -14.62
N HIS A 134 -4.02 11.85 -13.39
CA HIS A 134 -3.16 13.00 -13.13
C HIS A 134 -1.86 12.92 -13.94
N PRO A 135 -1.45 13.96 -14.70
CA PRO A 135 -0.29 13.91 -15.57
C PRO A 135 1.01 13.52 -14.86
N ASP A 136 1.26 14.08 -13.66
CA ASP A 136 2.47 13.78 -12.89
C ASP A 136 2.58 12.31 -12.44
N LEU A 137 1.44 11.63 -12.31
CA LEU A 137 1.36 10.22 -11.93
C LEU A 137 1.39 9.28 -13.15
N ALA A 138 1.21 9.80 -14.38
CA ALA A 138 1.17 9.00 -15.60
C ALA A 138 2.46 8.18 -15.79
N GLN A 139 3.60 8.73 -15.41
CA GLN A 139 4.89 8.05 -15.50
C GLN A 139 5.04 6.88 -14.51
N PHE A 140 4.21 6.79 -13.47
CA PHE A 140 4.23 5.72 -12.46
C PHE A 140 3.08 4.72 -12.64
N HIS A 141 2.09 5.05 -13.45
CA HIS A 141 0.93 4.21 -13.71
C HIS A 141 1.34 2.82 -14.22
N GLY A 142 0.82 1.77 -13.59
CA GLY A 142 1.08 0.37 -13.93
C GLY A 142 2.51 -0.10 -13.62
N LYS A 143 3.33 0.73 -12.97
CA LYS A 143 4.71 0.38 -12.62
C LYS A 143 4.81 -0.21 -11.23
N ALA A 144 5.80 -1.09 -11.05
CA ALA A 144 6.15 -1.62 -9.75
C ALA A 144 6.62 -0.50 -8.80
N ILE A 145 6.27 -0.62 -7.53
CA ILE A 145 6.77 0.25 -6.45
C ILE A 145 7.72 -0.52 -5.55
N PHE A 146 8.49 0.19 -4.73
CA PHE A 146 9.36 -0.40 -3.73
C PHE A 146 8.58 -0.81 -2.49
N LEU A 147 7.91 -1.97 -2.58
CA LEU A 147 7.40 -2.72 -1.45
C LEU A 147 7.72 -4.19 -1.70
N ASN A 148 8.40 -4.82 -0.74
CA ASN A 148 8.72 -6.24 -0.81
C ASN A 148 7.55 -7.06 -0.23
N PRO A 149 6.83 -7.87 -1.03
CA PRO A 149 5.73 -8.69 -0.54
C PRO A 149 6.18 -9.76 0.47
N ALA A 150 7.45 -10.15 0.47
CA ALA A 150 8.01 -11.08 1.45
C ALA A 150 8.40 -10.42 2.78
N HIS A 151 8.29 -9.09 2.91
CA HIS A 151 8.69 -8.40 4.14
C HIS A 151 7.71 -8.66 5.28
N HIS A 152 8.22 -8.95 6.48
CA HIS A 152 7.41 -9.36 7.65
C HIS A 152 6.40 -8.32 8.17
N ILE A 153 6.57 -7.06 7.76
CA ILE A 153 5.68 -5.93 8.08
C ILE A 153 5.27 -5.14 6.83
N VAL A 154 5.20 -5.82 5.68
CA VAL A 154 4.52 -5.29 4.48
C VAL A 154 3.08 -4.89 4.83
N PRO A 155 2.51 -3.84 4.20
CA PRO A 155 1.15 -3.43 4.52
C PRO A 155 0.12 -4.56 4.44
N PHE A 156 -0.89 -4.49 5.29
CA PHE A 156 -1.99 -5.45 5.22
C PHE A 156 -2.76 -5.27 3.90
N PRO A 157 -3.03 -6.37 3.16
CA PRO A 157 -3.76 -6.30 1.88
C PRO A 157 -5.11 -5.62 2.01
N GLN A 158 -5.83 -5.89 3.09
CA GLN A 158 -7.17 -5.36 3.32
C GLN A 158 -7.16 -3.84 3.44
N LEU A 159 -6.09 -3.25 3.98
CA LEU A 159 -5.95 -1.79 4.03
C LEU A 159 -5.76 -1.21 2.63
N LEU A 160 -4.92 -1.84 1.81
CA LEU A 160 -4.71 -1.42 0.42
C LEU A 160 -5.98 -1.59 -0.43
N TYR A 161 -6.77 -2.65 -0.18
CA TYR A 161 -8.06 -2.84 -0.83
C TYR A 161 -9.07 -1.76 -0.42
N ILE A 162 -9.17 -1.42 0.86
CA ILE A 162 -10.06 -0.36 1.34
C ILE A 162 -9.66 0.98 0.70
N HIS A 163 -8.36 1.30 0.64
CA HIS A 163 -7.87 2.50 -0.04
C HIS A 163 -8.22 2.50 -1.54
N GLU A 164 -8.04 1.36 -2.23
CA GLU A 164 -8.45 1.19 -3.61
C GLU A 164 -9.96 1.43 -3.81
N TYR A 165 -10.81 0.87 -2.95
CA TYR A 165 -12.27 1.06 -3.03
C TYR A 165 -12.65 2.52 -2.85
N SER A 166 -12.07 3.21 -1.87
CA SER A 166 -12.29 4.64 -1.66
C SER A 166 -11.87 5.46 -2.89
N ALA A 167 -10.72 5.13 -3.48
CA ALA A 167 -10.25 5.79 -4.71
C ALA A 167 -11.19 5.55 -5.89
N ARG A 168 -11.66 4.31 -6.07
CA ARG A 168 -12.64 3.96 -7.11
C ARG A 168 -13.98 4.67 -6.92
N ALA A 169 -14.45 4.78 -5.68
CA ALA A 169 -15.68 5.49 -5.37
C ALA A 169 -15.55 6.99 -5.68
N GLN A 170 -14.41 7.61 -5.35
CA GLN A 170 -14.16 9.02 -5.64
C GLN A 170 -14.09 9.32 -7.15
N TYR A 171 -13.56 8.39 -7.94
CA TYR A 171 -13.38 8.52 -9.38
C TYR A 171 -14.33 7.63 -10.20
N ALA A 172 -15.53 7.35 -9.67
CA ALA A 172 -16.47 6.40 -10.26
C ALA A 172 -16.96 6.75 -11.68
N SER A 173 -16.84 8.02 -12.08
CA SER A 173 -17.18 8.49 -13.44
C SER A 173 -16.08 8.24 -14.47
N LEU A 174 -14.89 7.81 -14.05
CA LEU A 174 -13.78 7.48 -14.95
C LEU A 174 -13.77 5.98 -15.25
N ASP A 175 -13.40 5.65 -16.48
CA ASP A 175 -13.14 4.26 -16.84
C ASP A 175 -12.03 3.67 -15.96
N SER A 176 -12.15 2.39 -15.62
CA SER A 176 -11.11 1.71 -14.87
C SER A 176 -9.79 1.76 -15.67
N PRO A 177 -8.70 2.27 -15.06
CA PRO A 177 -7.43 2.38 -15.76
C PRO A 177 -6.95 1.03 -16.27
N ALA A 178 -6.49 0.97 -17.52
CA ALA A 178 -5.95 -0.26 -18.10
C ALA A 178 -4.65 -0.65 -17.39
N ILE A 179 -4.55 -1.90 -16.93
CA ILE A 179 -3.34 -2.44 -16.33
C ILE A 179 -2.63 -3.30 -17.37
N SER A 180 -1.37 -2.99 -17.64
CA SER A 180 -0.52 -3.84 -18.49
C SER A 180 -0.37 -5.22 -17.86
N SER A 181 -0.47 -6.27 -18.69
CA SER A 181 -0.14 -7.65 -18.29
C SER A 181 1.35 -7.84 -18.00
N THR A 182 2.18 -6.86 -18.36
CA THR A 182 3.64 -6.86 -18.15
C THR A 182 3.99 -5.78 -17.13
N VAL A 183 4.63 -6.16 -16.03
CA VAL A 183 5.08 -5.19 -15.01
C VAL A 183 6.32 -4.47 -15.51
N VAL A 184 6.21 -3.14 -15.58
CA VAL A 184 7.33 -2.25 -15.88
C VAL A 184 7.93 -1.77 -14.56
N TYR A 185 9.24 -1.96 -14.39
CA TYR A 185 9.96 -1.39 -13.25
C TYR A 185 10.30 0.07 -13.54
N PRO A 186 10.20 0.97 -12.55
CA PRO A 186 10.68 2.32 -12.73
C PRO A 186 12.21 2.31 -12.83
N ASN A 187 12.79 3.27 -13.57
CA ASN A 187 14.21 3.26 -13.94
C ASN A 187 15.16 3.20 -12.72
N TRP A 188 14.69 3.68 -11.57
CA TRP A 188 15.44 3.73 -10.32
C TRP A 188 15.38 2.41 -9.53
N LEU A 189 14.47 1.48 -9.87
CA LEU A 189 14.28 0.22 -9.17
C LEU A 189 14.70 -0.94 -10.09
N ARG A 190 15.79 -1.63 -9.75
CA ARG A 190 16.15 -2.90 -10.42
C ARG A 190 16.14 -4.03 -9.42
N PHE A 191 15.73 -5.22 -9.84
CA PHE A 191 15.83 -6.44 -9.02
C PHE A 191 16.90 -7.34 -9.63
N SER A 192 17.92 -7.67 -8.84
CA SER A 192 18.95 -8.61 -9.27
C SER A 192 18.47 -10.04 -8.98
N GLY A 193 17.86 -10.70 -9.97
CA GLY A 193 17.86 -12.16 -10.14
C GLY A 193 17.35 -13.09 -9.02
N GLY A 194 16.85 -12.58 -7.91
CA GLY A 194 16.35 -13.39 -6.80
C GLY A 194 16.00 -12.51 -5.60
N ALA A 195 14.71 -12.34 -5.33
CA ALA A 195 14.08 -11.74 -4.14
C ALA A 195 14.53 -10.34 -3.66
N PHE A 196 15.60 -9.74 -4.18
CA PHE A 196 16.14 -8.47 -3.68
C PHE A 196 16.33 -7.44 -4.79
N ALA A 197 15.79 -6.25 -4.55
CA ALA A 197 16.05 -5.05 -5.32
C ALA A 197 17.50 -4.59 -5.07
N ARG A 198 18.23 -4.24 -6.13
CA ARG A 198 19.42 -3.39 -6.07
C ARG A 198 19.14 -2.15 -6.90
N VAL A 199 19.23 -0.96 -6.32
CA VAL A 199 19.08 0.29 -7.07
C VAL A 199 20.27 0.46 -8.00
N VAL A 200 19.99 0.78 -9.26
CA VAL A 200 21.03 1.26 -10.18
C VAL A 200 20.89 2.77 -10.26
N ARG A 201 21.92 3.47 -9.82
CA ARG A 201 22.09 4.91 -10.05
C ARG A 201 22.88 5.12 -11.33
#